data_AF-A0A4U6CGH5-F1
#
_entry.id   AF-A0A4U6CGH5-F1
#
_cell.length_a   1.000
_cell.length_b   1.000
_cell.length_c   1.000
_cell.angle_alpha   90.00
_cell.angle_beta   90.00
_cell.angle_gamma   90.00
#
_symmetry.space_group_name_H-M   'P 1'
#
loop_
_entity.id
_entity.type
_entity.pdbx_description
1 polymer ?
#
loop_
_entity_poly.entity_id
_entity_poly.type
_entity_poly.pdbx_seq_one_letter_code
_entity_poly.pdbx_strand_id
1 'polypeptide(L)'
;MTYAVVIIALLMGTLPAAAAAWLDGEWCDPRKEERLLIDGYGLGFNEHTICEWSQGRPGGETFDTTASCANVYQNGDETVRMDERTVRLRAEGASVETIFVSVGDGEPVPFARCDG
;
A
#
# COMPACT_ATOMS: atom_id res chain seq x y z
N MET A 1 -4.38 -46.76 -39.83
CA MET A 1 -3.61 -45.50 -39.78
C MET A 1 -4.38 -44.58 -38.85
N THR A 2 -3.91 -44.45 -37.61
CA THR A 2 -4.63 -43.73 -36.55
C THR A 2 -3.80 -42.51 -36.19
N TYR A 3 -4.30 -41.32 -36.50
CA TYR A 3 -3.65 -40.06 -36.14
C TYR A 3 -4.06 -39.70 -34.72
N ALA A 4 -3.11 -39.71 -33.78
CA ALA A 4 -3.29 -39.14 -32.45
C ALA A 4 -3.06 -37.63 -32.53
N VAL A 5 -4.12 -36.84 -32.33
CA VAL A 5 -4.02 -35.39 -32.15
C VAL A 5 -3.72 -35.13 -30.68
N VAL A 6 -2.51 -34.64 -30.39
CA VAL A 6 -2.13 -34.16 -29.06
C VAL A 6 -2.53 -32.69 -28.97
N ILE A 7 -3.59 -32.41 -28.20
CA ILE A 7 -3.96 -31.04 -27.84
C ILE A 7 -3.13 -30.64 -26.62
N ILE A 8 -2.11 -29.82 -26.81
CA ILE A 8 -1.36 -29.20 -25.71
C ILE A 8 -2.19 -28.01 -25.22
N ALA A 9 -2.89 -28.18 -24.11
CA ALA A 9 -3.51 -27.08 -23.39
C ALA A 9 -2.40 -26.26 -22.71
N LEU A 10 -2.09 -25.07 -23.25
CA LEU A 10 -1.31 -24.07 -22.54
C LEU A 10 -2.15 -23.56 -21.35
N LEU A 11 -1.86 -24.10 -20.17
CA LEU A 11 -2.21 -23.48 -18.89
C LEU A 11 -1.42 -22.17 -18.78
N MET A 12 -1.97 -21.08 -19.29
CA MET A 12 -1.50 -19.73 -18.97
C MET A 12 -1.86 -19.47 -17.51
N GLY A 13 -1.03 -19.96 -16.58
CA GLY A 13 -1.10 -19.59 -15.18
C GLY A 13 -0.87 -18.09 -15.07
N THR A 14 -1.89 -17.36 -14.61
CA THR A 14 -1.74 -15.97 -14.19
C THR A 14 -0.77 -15.97 -13.02
N LEU A 15 0.47 -15.57 -13.25
CA LEU A 15 1.41 -15.32 -12.17
C LEU A 15 0.80 -14.25 -11.26
N PRO A 16 0.81 -14.44 -9.93
CA PRO A 16 0.40 -13.39 -9.02
C PRO A 16 1.31 -12.19 -9.32
N ALA A 17 0.71 -11.04 -9.62
CA ALA A 17 1.46 -9.80 -9.72
C ALA A 17 2.18 -9.63 -8.38
N ALA A 18 3.52 -9.74 -8.40
CA ALA A 18 4.31 -9.55 -7.21
C ALA A 18 3.99 -8.15 -6.68
N ALA A 19 3.41 -8.07 -5.49
CA ALA A 19 3.24 -6.81 -4.80
C ALA A 19 4.58 -6.09 -4.73
N ALA A 20 4.57 -4.75 -4.87
CA ALA A 20 5.77 -3.94 -4.87
C ALA A 20 6.56 -4.08 -3.55
N ALA A 21 7.54 -4.98 -3.50
CA ALA A 21 8.43 -5.16 -2.35
C ALA A 21 9.26 -3.89 -2.09
N TRP A 22 9.54 -3.12 -3.14
CA TRP A 22 10.22 -1.83 -3.02
C TRP A 22 9.42 -0.79 -2.23
N LEU A 23 8.11 -0.98 -2.03
CA LEU A 23 7.27 -0.05 -1.26
C LEU A 23 7.31 -0.34 0.24
N ASP A 24 7.77 -1.53 0.64
CA ASP A 24 7.84 -1.95 2.05
C ASP A 24 8.86 -1.14 2.85
N GLY A 25 8.58 -0.90 4.12
CA GLY A 25 9.46 -0.24 5.08
C GLY A 25 8.89 1.09 5.60
N GLU A 26 9.77 1.85 6.25
CA GLU A 26 9.43 3.13 6.88
C GLU A 26 9.66 4.30 5.92
N TRP A 27 8.68 5.19 5.88
CA TRP A 27 8.69 6.42 5.13
C TRP A 27 8.44 7.59 6.09
N CYS A 28 9.22 8.64 6.00
CA CYS A 28 9.18 9.79 6.91
C CYS A 28 8.84 11.06 6.13
N ASP A 29 8.02 11.92 6.73
CA ASP A 29 7.81 13.26 6.23
C ASP A 29 9.11 14.09 6.29
N PRO A 30 9.19 15.28 5.65
CA PRO A 30 10.42 16.06 5.59
C PRO A 30 10.91 16.53 6.96
N ARG A 31 10.03 16.60 7.96
CA ARG A 31 10.36 17.02 9.33
C ARG A 31 10.70 15.84 10.25
N LYS A 32 10.51 14.59 9.79
CA LYS A 32 10.65 13.35 10.58
C LYS A 32 9.74 13.35 11.82
N GLU A 33 8.61 14.03 11.74
CA GLU A 33 7.57 14.09 12.79
C GLU A 33 6.50 13.02 12.56
N GLU A 34 6.23 12.69 11.30
CA GLU A 34 5.29 11.65 10.90
C GLU A 34 6.01 10.51 10.18
N ARG A 35 5.56 9.29 10.49
CA ARG A 35 6.10 8.07 9.92
C ARG A 35 4.98 7.22 9.37
N LEU A 36 5.14 6.79 8.13
CA LEU A 36 4.29 5.86 7.43
C LEU A 36 5.03 4.53 7.32
N LEU A 37 4.46 3.48 7.92
CA LEU A 37 4.92 2.11 7.76
C LEU A 37 4.09 1.47 6.65
N ILE A 38 4.75 0.80 5.70
CA ILE A 38 4.10 -0.02 4.67
C ILE A 38 4.70 -1.42 4.71
N ASP A 39 3.85 -2.45 4.73
CA ASP A 39 4.28 -3.85 4.73
C ASP A 39 3.29 -4.76 3.96
N GLY A 40 3.51 -6.07 4.01
CA GLY A 40 2.65 -7.06 3.35
C GLY A 40 1.19 -7.07 3.81
N TYR A 41 0.87 -6.48 4.97
CA TYR A 41 -0.48 -6.40 5.52
C TYR A 41 -1.19 -5.09 5.16
N GLY A 42 -0.45 -3.99 5.01
CA GLY A 42 -1.07 -2.71 4.70
C GLY A 42 -0.16 -1.52 4.89
N LEU A 43 -0.78 -0.38 5.20
CA LEU A 43 -0.09 0.84 5.59
C LEU A 43 -0.62 1.35 6.94
N GLY A 44 0.19 2.13 7.66
CA GLY A 44 -0.18 2.70 8.95
C GLY A 44 0.69 3.87 9.35
N PHE A 45 0.14 4.82 10.12
CA PHE A 45 0.85 6.04 10.54
C PHE A 45 1.32 6.01 12.01
N ASN A 46 0.74 5.13 12.82
CA ASN A 46 1.09 4.91 14.22
C ASN A 46 0.55 3.55 14.70
N GLU A 47 0.85 3.16 15.93
CA GLU A 47 0.46 1.85 16.52
C GLU A 47 -1.06 1.62 16.58
N HIS A 48 -1.86 2.68 16.48
CA HIS A 48 -3.31 2.63 16.56
C HIS A 48 -4.00 2.88 15.22
N THR A 49 -3.27 3.12 14.13
CA THR A 49 -3.88 3.39 12.82
C THR A 49 -3.80 2.15 11.94
N ILE A 50 -4.96 1.62 11.55
CA ILE A 50 -5.06 0.53 10.59
C ILE A 50 -5.66 1.08 9.30
N CYS A 51 -5.01 0.80 8.17
CA CYS A 51 -5.50 1.19 6.86
C CYS A 51 -5.73 -0.01 5.95
N GLU A 52 -6.78 0.08 5.14
CA GLU A 52 -7.13 -0.91 4.13
C GLU A 52 -7.06 -0.29 2.73
N TRP A 53 -6.36 -0.93 1.80
CA TRP A 53 -6.26 -0.46 0.42
C TRP A 53 -7.60 -0.56 -0.32
N SER A 54 -8.06 0.54 -0.91
CA SER A 54 -9.35 0.59 -1.62
C SER A 54 -9.38 -0.26 -2.91
N GLN A 55 -8.23 -0.38 -3.58
CA GLN A 55 -8.10 -1.06 -4.88
C GLN A 55 -7.02 -2.16 -4.86
N GLY A 56 -6.61 -2.58 -3.66
CA GLY A 56 -5.45 -3.43 -3.45
C GLY A 56 -4.13 -2.65 -3.47
N ARG A 57 -3.07 -3.35 -3.04
CA ARG A 57 -1.73 -2.79 -2.94
C ARG A 57 -1.15 -2.49 -4.33
N PRO A 58 -0.54 -1.31 -4.55
CA PRO A 58 0.09 -0.99 -5.84
C PRO A 58 1.30 -1.89 -6.12
N GLY A 59 1.49 -2.25 -7.39
CA GLY A 59 2.59 -3.13 -7.84
C GLY A 59 3.66 -2.43 -8.69
N GLY A 60 3.34 -1.29 -9.31
CA GLY A 60 4.26 -0.55 -10.19
C GLY A 60 4.92 0.64 -9.48
N GLU A 61 6.04 1.12 -10.03
CA GLU A 61 6.78 2.29 -9.52
C GLU A 61 6.02 3.62 -9.74
N THR A 62 5.07 3.63 -10.67
CA THR A 62 4.10 4.72 -10.82
C THR A 62 2.73 4.23 -10.39
N PHE A 63 2.12 4.90 -9.42
CA PHE A 63 0.79 4.56 -8.94
C PHE A 63 0.08 5.77 -8.34
N ASP A 64 -1.24 5.68 -8.30
CA ASP A 64 -2.13 6.59 -7.58
C ASP A 64 -3.23 5.72 -6.97
N THR A 65 -3.23 5.58 -5.65
CA THR A 65 -4.15 4.68 -4.92
C THR A 65 -4.67 5.34 -3.67
N THR A 66 -5.71 4.76 -3.09
CA THR A 66 -6.27 5.21 -1.82
C THR A 66 -6.35 4.06 -0.82
N ALA A 67 -6.34 4.42 0.46
CA ALA A 67 -6.62 3.54 1.57
C ALA A 67 -7.60 4.19 2.55
N SER A 68 -8.47 3.39 3.13
CA SER A 68 -9.35 3.80 4.22
C SER A 68 -8.66 3.48 5.55
N CYS A 69 -8.27 4.53 6.27
CA CYS A 69 -7.59 4.44 7.55
C CYS A 69 -8.56 4.75 8.68
N ALA A 70 -8.43 4.01 9.79
CA ALA A 70 -9.14 4.29 11.03
C ALA A 70 -8.21 4.10 12.22
N ASN A 71 -8.46 4.88 13.27
CA ASN A 71 -7.83 4.66 14.56
C ASN A 71 -8.57 3.54 15.30
N VAL A 72 -7.83 2.66 15.96
CA VAL A 72 -8.34 1.49 16.64
C VAL A 72 -7.84 1.49 18.07
N TYR A 73 -8.79 1.41 19.01
CA TYR A 73 -8.54 1.45 20.45
C TYR A 73 -9.16 0.23 21.12
N GLN A 74 -8.52 -0.25 22.19
CA GLN A 74 -9.12 -1.25 23.07
C GLN A 74 -9.96 -0.56 24.14
N ASN A 75 -11.21 -1.00 24.31
CA ASN A 75 -12.13 -0.56 25.35
C ASN A 75 -12.65 -1.78 26.11
N GLY A 76 -11.91 -2.18 27.15
CA GLY A 76 -12.17 -3.44 27.84
C GLY A 76 -11.90 -4.63 26.91
N ASP A 77 -12.92 -5.45 26.66
CA ASP A 77 -12.85 -6.61 25.76
C ASP A 77 -13.25 -6.27 24.31
N GLU A 78 -13.60 -5.01 24.03
CA GLU A 78 -14.04 -4.55 22.70
C GLU A 78 -12.96 -3.74 21.99
N THR A 79 -12.81 -4.00 20.69
CA THR A 79 -11.99 -3.16 19.80
C THR A 79 -12.89 -2.11 19.14
N VAL A 80 -12.63 -0.84 19.42
CA VAL A 80 -13.41 0.29 18.89
C VAL A 80 -12.66 0.94 17.74
N ARG A 81 -13.33 1.10 16.60
CA ARG A 81 -12.81 1.78 15.40
C ARG A 81 -13.39 3.20 15.34
N MET A 82 -12.52 4.21 15.28
CA MET A 82 -12.86 5.63 15.28
C MET A 82 -12.12 6.38 14.16
N ASP A 83 -12.64 7.54 13.78
CA ASP A 83 -12.03 8.50 12.84
C ASP A 83 -11.59 7.88 11.50
N GLU A 84 -12.57 7.56 10.65
CA GLU A 84 -12.29 7.08 9.30
C GLU A 84 -11.89 8.21 8.36
N ARG A 85 -10.73 8.05 7.72
CA ARG A 85 -10.16 9.00 6.76
C ARG A 85 -9.64 8.28 5.54
N THR A 86 -9.84 8.88 4.38
CA THR A 86 -9.23 8.40 3.14
C THR A 86 -7.83 8.98 3.05
N VAL A 87 -6.85 8.11 2.82
CA VAL A 87 -5.47 8.49 2.55
C VAL A 87 -5.17 8.18 1.10
N ARG A 88 -4.64 9.14 0.36
CA ARG A 88 -4.20 8.98 -1.03
C ARG A 88 -2.68 8.89 -1.05
N LEU A 89 -2.15 7.90 -1.76
CA LEU A 89 -0.73 7.72 -1.97
C LEU A 89 -0.45 7.79 -3.47
N ARG A 90 0.54 8.59 -3.86
CA ARG A 90 0.99 8.72 -5.25
C ARG A 90 2.50 8.56 -5.37
N ALA A 91 2.94 7.83 -6.37
CA ALA A 91 4.34 7.78 -6.81
C ALA A 91 4.41 8.09 -8.32
N GLU A 92 5.39 8.91 -8.71
CA GLU A 92 5.63 9.30 -10.11
C GLU A 92 7.10 8.96 -10.46
N GLY A 93 7.36 7.89 -11.21
CA GLY A 93 8.69 7.61 -11.79
C GLY A 93 9.37 6.31 -11.38
N ALA A 94 10.56 6.06 -11.94
CA ALA A 94 11.22 4.75 -12.01
C ALA A 94 12.26 4.45 -10.90
N SER A 95 12.44 5.35 -9.92
CA SER A 95 13.43 5.17 -8.84
C SER A 95 12.87 5.43 -7.44
N VAL A 96 11.55 5.54 -7.32
CA VAL A 96 10.74 6.04 -6.19
C VAL A 96 11.47 6.14 -4.85
N GLU A 97 12.18 7.25 -4.67
CA GLU A 97 12.78 7.64 -3.38
C GLU A 97 11.75 8.35 -2.49
N THR A 98 10.67 8.84 -3.11
CA THR A 98 9.64 9.65 -2.48
C THR A 98 8.25 9.19 -2.93
N ILE A 99 7.33 9.09 -1.98
CA ILE A 99 5.88 8.97 -2.22
C ILE A 99 5.18 10.22 -1.70
N PHE A 100 4.11 10.64 -2.36
CA PHE A 100 3.29 11.76 -1.92
C PHE A 100 2.05 11.23 -1.21
N VAL A 101 1.78 11.75 -0.01
CA VAL A 101 0.71 11.30 0.86
C VAL A 101 -0.24 12.46 1.15
N SER A 102 -1.53 12.27 0.91
CA SER A 102 -2.59 13.22 1.28
C SER A 102 -3.61 12.55 2.18
N VAL A 103 -4.06 13.24 3.22
CA VAL A 103 -5.11 12.76 4.13
C VAL A 103 -6.37 13.59 3.93
N GLY A 104 -7.48 12.95 3.56
CA GLY A 104 -8.71 13.62 3.15
C GLY A 104 -8.45 14.56 1.97
N ASP A 105 -8.93 15.80 2.10
CA ASP A 105 -8.70 16.88 1.13
C ASP A 105 -7.43 17.71 1.44
N GLY A 106 -6.54 17.19 2.29
CA GLY A 106 -5.29 17.84 2.67
C GLY A 106 -4.26 17.90 1.53
N GLU A 107 -3.31 18.83 1.66
CA GLU A 107 -2.24 19.00 0.68
C GLU A 107 -1.27 17.80 0.68
N PRO A 108 -0.76 17.35 -0.48
CA PRO A 108 0.19 16.25 -0.54
C PRO A 108 1.51 16.57 0.18
N VAL A 109 1.93 15.69 1.08
CA VAL A 109 3.20 15.74 1.79
C VAL A 109 4.16 14.72 1.17
N PRO A 110 5.41 15.09 0.85
CA PRO A 110 6.39 14.14 0.35
C PRO A 110 6.97 13.32 1.51
N PHE A 111 6.95 12.00 1.37
CA PHE A 111 7.50 11.03 2.30
C PHE A 111 8.68 10.33 1.62
N ALA A 112 9.84 10.33 2.25
CA ALA A 112 11.05 9.65 1.78
C ALA A 112 11.44 8.50 2.71
N ARG A 113 12.39 7.65 2.32
CA ARG A 113 12.89 6.60 3.22
C ARG A 113 13.49 7.19 4.50
N CYS A 114 13.09 6.67 5.66
CA CYS A 114 13.54 7.21 6.95
C CYS A 114 15.06 7.05 7.18
N ASP A 115 15.64 5.96 6.66
CA ASP A 115 17.07 5.62 6.76
C ASP A 115 17.94 6.23 5.64
N GLY A 116 17.34 7.08 4.79
CA GLY A 116 18.02 7.81 3.71
C GLY A 116 18.80 9.04 4.20
#